data_AF-A0A850QR42-F1
#
_entry.id   AF-A0A850QR42-F1
#
_cell.length_a   1.000
_cell.length_b   1.000
_cell.length_c   1.000
_cell.angle_alpha   90.00
_cell.angle_beta   90.00
_cell.angle_gamma   90.00
#
_symmetry.space_group_name_H-M   'P 1'
#
loop_
_entity.id
_entity.type
_entity.pdbx_description
1 polymer ?
#
loop_
_entity_poly.entity_id
_entity_poly.type
_entity_poly.pdbx_seq_one_letter_code
_entity_poly.pdbx_strand_id
1 'polypeptide(L)'
;MTVKTIARTCFVLVAVFGRMPIASAAPVMQVDDAPLKLSALERNAQPELQQSIRGLFSIPSWRQHQIQQPFDQFDELYQHAEVAQHEMISLLSKTQKITETQIILPGLKGKLRAQEKIESELGGQADKLTDIVRASIVADSIPDLVKAYDEITQHSTLLEVNNRFATPAKSGYRDLKLLVRLPESKHIAEIQLHLSAIAEVKSGPEHKIYEEVQGIERLAQQQNRALNDIEQATIDRLRATSQRLYQESWQHYLSPQKNAVNA
;
A
#
# COMPACT_ATOMS: atom_id res chain seq x y z
N MET A 1 70.57 -29.61 42.48
CA MET A 1 71.71 -28.82 41.97
C MET A 1 71.57 -28.72 40.47
N THR A 2 71.36 -27.49 39.98
CA THR A 2 71.90 -26.85 38.75
C THR A 2 72.40 -27.80 37.63
N VAL A 3 72.05 -27.64 36.35
CA VAL A 3 72.52 -26.57 35.44
C VAL A 3 71.73 -26.54 34.10
N LYS A 4 71.30 -25.31 33.74
CA LYS A 4 71.24 -24.59 32.44
C LYS A 4 70.83 -25.24 31.10
N THR A 5 69.87 -24.54 30.50
CA THR A 5 69.52 -24.25 29.10
C THR A 5 70.66 -24.16 28.08
N ILE A 6 70.44 -24.65 26.84
CA ILE A 6 71.04 -24.08 25.61
C ILE A 6 70.02 -24.12 24.46
N ALA A 7 69.79 -22.94 23.88
CA ALA A 7 68.99 -22.69 22.69
C ALA A 7 69.70 -23.15 21.41
N ARG A 8 68.94 -23.54 20.37
CA ARG A 8 69.42 -23.57 18.99
C ARG A 8 68.39 -22.96 18.04
N THR A 9 68.80 -21.81 17.55
CA THR A 9 68.24 -20.97 16.50
C THR A 9 68.24 -21.67 15.14
N CYS A 10 67.14 -21.57 14.39
CA CYS A 10 67.17 -21.56 12.93
C CYS A 10 66.35 -20.37 12.44
N PHE A 11 67.06 -19.44 11.80
CA PHE A 11 66.62 -18.24 11.11
C PHE A 11 66.29 -18.64 9.67
N VAL A 12 65.10 -18.33 9.12
CA VAL A 12 64.93 -18.08 7.67
C VAL A 12 63.69 -17.18 7.44
N LEU A 13 64.01 -15.95 7.02
CA LEU A 13 63.36 -15.05 6.05
C LEU A 13 61.89 -14.61 6.19
N VAL A 14 61.80 -13.34 6.57
CA VAL A 14 60.75 -12.36 6.29
C VAL A 14 60.45 -12.25 4.80
N ALA A 15 59.17 -12.31 4.44
CA ALA A 15 58.61 -11.68 3.25
C ALA A 15 57.45 -10.78 3.68
N VAL A 16 57.73 -9.47 3.76
CA VAL A 16 56.75 -8.39 3.81
C VAL A 16 56.29 -8.14 2.39
N PHE A 17 55.00 -8.27 2.08
CA PHE A 17 54.31 -7.42 1.11
C PHE A 17 52.79 -7.44 1.35
N GLY A 18 52.21 -6.24 1.45
CA GLY A 18 50.85 -5.96 0.97
C GLY A 18 49.70 -6.18 1.94
N ARG A 19 49.43 -5.19 2.80
CA ARG A 19 48.07 -4.97 3.32
C ARG A 19 47.16 -4.60 2.14
N MET A 20 46.36 -5.56 1.66
CA MET A 20 45.17 -5.23 0.86
C MET A 20 44.06 -4.83 1.84
N PRO A 21 43.33 -3.73 1.60
CA PRO A 21 42.21 -3.36 2.44
C PRO A 21 41.15 -4.46 2.31
N ILE A 22 40.76 -5.05 3.43
CA ILE A 22 39.50 -5.77 3.54
C ILE A 22 38.46 -4.75 3.09
N ALA A 23 37.82 -5.02 1.95
CA ALA A 23 36.72 -4.23 1.45
C ALA A 23 35.75 -4.02 2.61
N SER A 24 35.61 -2.76 3.05
CA SER A 24 34.57 -2.39 3.99
C SER A 24 33.27 -2.97 3.45
N ALA A 25 32.66 -3.88 4.21
CA ALA A 25 31.26 -4.19 4.02
C ALA A 25 30.56 -2.84 3.94
N ALA A 26 29.96 -2.55 2.77
CA ALA A 26 29.11 -1.40 2.64
C ALA A 26 28.11 -1.49 3.80
N PRO A 27 27.87 -0.40 4.54
CA PRO A 27 26.86 -0.44 5.57
C PRO A 27 25.58 -0.87 4.88
N VAL A 28 25.03 -2.01 5.31
CA VAL A 28 23.63 -2.31 5.09
C VAL A 28 22.93 -1.06 5.59
N MET A 29 22.38 -0.26 4.65
CA MET A 29 21.50 0.83 5.02
C MET A 29 20.37 0.15 5.78
N GLN A 30 20.44 0.21 7.11
CA GLN A 30 19.28 0.06 7.95
C GLN A 30 18.34 1.17 7.49
N VAL A 31 17.38 0.78 6.65
CA VAL A 31 16.20 1.60 6.43
C VAL A 31 15.52 1.56 7.78
N ASP A 32 15.76 2.60 8.58
CA ASP A 32 15.02 2.79 9.82
C ASP A 32 13.53 2.76 9.45
N ASP A 33 12.82 1.71 9.88
CA ASP A 33 11.35 1.61 9.86
C ASP A 33 10.68 2.64 10.80
N ALA A 34 11.44 3.65 11.24
CA ALA A 34 10.89 4.78 11.96
C ALA A 34 9.91 5.51 11.01
N PRO A 35 8.70 5.87 11.48
CA PRO A 35 7.83 6.72 10.70
C PRO A 35 8.64 7.96 10.32
N LEU A 36 8.86 8.17 9.03
CA LEU A 36 9.47 9.37 8.49
C LEU A 36 8.85 10.54 9.24
N LYS A 37 9.62 11.19 10.11
CA LYS A 37 9.09 12.25 10.97
C LYS A 37 8.46 13.28 10.05
N LEU A 38 7.15 13.50 10.20
CA LEU A 38 6.34 14.42 9.41
C LEU A 38 7.06 15.77 9.22
N SER A 39 7.79 16.20 10.26
CA SER A 39 8.63 17.41 10.27
C SER A 39 9.76 17.45 9.24
N ALA A 40 10.27 16.33 8.74
CA ALA A 40 11.29 16.31 7.68
C ALA A 40 10.68 16.52 6.29
N LEU A 41 9.46 16.03 6.09
CA LEU A 41 8.72 16.09 4.83
C LEU A 41 8.11 17.49 4.60
N GLU A 42 7.78 18.20 5.68
CA GLU A 42 7.13 19.51 5.61
C GLU A 42 8.06 20.67 5.22
N ARG A 43 9.38 20.58 5.48
CA ARG A 43 10.28 21.75 5.50
C ARG A 43 10.38 22.55 4.20
N ASN A 44 10.06 21.96 3.05
CA ASN A 44 10.26 22.57 1.73
C ASN A 44 8.98 22.66 0.86
N ALA A 45 7.82 22.21 1.37
CA ALA A 45 6.57 22.21 0.61
C ALA A 45 5.85 23.57 0.68
N GLN A 46 5.03 23.89 -0.32
CA GLN A 46 4.11 25.04 -0.29
C GLN A 46 3.10 24.90 0.88
N PRO A 47 2.61 25.99 1.50
CA PRO A 47 1.73 25.92 2.67
C PRO A 47 0.47 25.06 2.48
N GLU A 48 -0.19 25.14 1.32
CA GLU A 48 -1.37 24.32 0.99
C GLU A 48 -1.03 22.82 0.94
N LEU A 49 0.11 22.47 0.35
CA LEU A 49 0.60 21.09 0.29
C LEU A 49 0.96 20.58 1.70
N GLN A 50 1.62 21.39 2.53
CA GLN A 50 1.90 21.04 3.92
C GLN A 50 0.62 20.76 4.70
N GLN A 51 -0.39 21.63 4.55
CA GLN A 51 -1.67 21.46 5.20
C GLN A 51 -2.39 20.18 4.72
N SER A 52 -2.33 19.91 3.41
CA SER A 52 -2.94 18.71 2.83
C SER A 52 -2.22 17.43 3.27
N ILE A 53 -0.88 17.44 3.40
CA ILE A 53 -0.12 16.33 3.96
C ILE A 53 -0.54 16.09 5.42
N ARG A 54 -0.60 17.14 6.24
CA ARG A 54 -1.06 17.02 7.63
C ARG A 54 -2.49 16.47 7.70
N GLY A 55 -3.39 16.95 6.84
CA GLY A 55 -4.75 16.44 6.71
C GLY A 55 -4.78 14.97 6.34
N LEU A 56 -4.01 14.55 5.33
CA LEU A 56 -3.96 13.16 4.90
C LEU A 56 -3.47 12.23 6.02
N PHE A 57 -2.44 12.62 6.77
CA PHE A 57 -1.90 11.81 7.87
C PHE A 57 -2.75 11.86 9.13
N SER A 58 -3.60 12.88 9.31
CA SER A 58 -4.50 12.99 10.47
C SER A 58 -5.78 12.16 10.31
N ILE A 59 -6.11 11.70 9.11
CA ILE A 59 -7.24 10.78 8.87
C ILE A 59 -6.95 9.45 9.57
N PRO A 60 -7.70 9.09 10.64
CA PRO A 60 -7.45 7.86 11.37
C PRO A 60 -7.92 6.66 10.56
N SER A 61 -7.21 5.53 10.69
CA SER A 61 -7.73 4.25 10.23
C SER A 61 -8.67 3.67 11.29
N TRP A 62 -9.87 3.27 10.89
CA TRP A 62 -10.85 2.66 11.77
C TRP A 62 -11.84 1.81 10.96
N ARG A 63 -12.50 0.87 11.64
CA ARG A 63 -13.51 0.00 11.04
C ARG A 63 -14.66 -0.21 12.02
N GLN A 64 -15.89 -0.02 11.56
CA GLN A 64 -17.07 -0.32 12.37
C GLN A 64 -17.15 -1.82 12.69
N HIS A 65 -17.65 -2.14 13.89
CA HIS A 65 -17.98 -3.51 14.24
C HIS A 65 -19.20 -3.99 13.43
N GLN A 66 -19.14 -5.20 12.87
CA GLN A 66 -20.22 -5.81 12.08
C GLN A 66 -20.65 -4.96 10.86
N ILE A 67 -19.83 -4.98 9.82
CA ILE A 67 -20.19 -4.38 8.52
C ILE A 67 -20.91 -5.45 7.68
N GLN A 68 -22.18 -5.18 7.37
CA GLN A 68 -23.04 -6.07 6.58
C GLN A 68 -23.83 -5.27 5.54
N GLN A 69 -23.95 -5.86 4.35
CA GLN A 69 -24.83 -5.43 3.27
C GLN A 69 -26.30 -5.47 3.72
N PRO A 70 -27.20 -4.75 3.04
CA PRO A 70 -28.63 -4.76 3.37
C PRO A 70 -29.33 -6.09 3.06
N PHE A 71 -28.71 -6.97 2.27
CA PHE A 71 -29.24 -8.29 1.92
C PHE A 71 -28.21 -9.38 2.26
N ASP A 72 -28.68 -10.57 2.63
CA ASP A 72 -27.83 -11.72 2.96
C ASP A 72 -27.80 -12.80 1.87
N GLN A 73 -28.71 -12.71 0.89
CA GLN A 73 -28.72 -13.60 -0.26
C GLN A 73 -27.88 -13.04 -1.40
N PHE A 74 -27.03 -13.90 -1.97
CA PHE A 74 -26.12 -13.53 -3.04
C PHE A 74 -26.83 -12.91 -4.26
N ASP A 75 -27.93 -13.53 -4.71
CA ASP A 75 -28.63 -13.03 -5.90
C ASP A 75 -29.38 -11.72 -5.64
N GLU A 76 -29.92 -11.51 -4.43
CA GLU A 76 -30.54 -10.23 -4.05
C GLU A 76 -29.52 -9.09 -4.04
N LEU A 77 -28.31 -9.34 -3.52
CA LEU A 77 -27.22 -8.36 -3.57
C LEU A 77 -26.93 -7.92 -5.01
N TYR A 78 -26.93 -8.84 -5.97
CA TYR A 78 -26.69 -8.52 -7.37
C TYR A 78 -27.89 -7.88 -8.06
N GLN A 79 -29.12 -8.23 -7.67
CA GLN A 79 -30.34 -7.60 -8.17
C GLN A 79 -30.37 -6.10 -7.83
N HIS A 80 -29.83 -5.71 -6.67
CA HIS A 80 -29.79 -4.31 -6.23
C HIS A 80 -28.47 -3.59 -6.54
N ALA A 81 -27.42 -4.31 -6.94
CA ALA A 81 -26.09 -3.75 -7.18
C ALA A 81 -26.05 -2.71 -8.32
N GLU A 82 -26.85 -2.87 -9.36
CA GLU A 82 -26.88 -1.93 -10.49
C GLU A 82 -27.39 -0.54 -10.06
N VAL A 83 -28.47 -0.49 -9.27
CA VAL A 83 -29.00 0.76 -8.71
C VAL A 83 -27.95 1.42 -7.81
N ALA A 84 -27.32 0.64 -6.94
CA ALA A 84 -26.25 1.10 -6.07
C ALA A 84 -25.01 1.62 -6.86
N GLN A 85 -24.69 0.99 -7.98
CA GLN A 85 -23.60 1.44 -8.85
C GLN A 85 -23.90 2.81 -9.46
N HIS A 86 -25.12 3.03 -9.97
CA HIS A 86 -25.53 4.33 -10.51
C HIS A 86 -25.52 5.43 -9.44
N GLU A 87 -25.96 5.11 -8.23
CA GLU A 87 -25.90 6.02 -7.08
C GLU A 87 -24.44 6.40 -6.74
N MET A 88 -23.54 5.42 -6.64
CA MET A 88 -22.11 5.66 -6.41
C MET A 88 -21.51 6.52 -7.52
N ILE A 89 -21.82 6.25 -8.79
CA ILE A 89 -21.34 7.05 -9.92
C ILE A 89 -21.81 8.50 -9.80
N SER A 90 -23.06 8.72 -9.37
CA SER A 90 -23.62 10.05 -9.17
C SER A 90 -22.93 10.81 -8.03
N LEU A 91 -22.60 10.11 -6.95
CA LEU A 91 -21.79 10.64 -5.85
C LEU A 91 -20.40 11.07 -6.35
N LEU A 92 -19.68 10.15 -7.01
CA LEU A 92 -18.31 10.41 -7.46
C LEU A 92 -18.25 11.50 -8.55
N SER A 93 -19.27 11.59 -9.39
CA SER A 93 -19.37 12.64 -10.41
C SER A 93 -19.51 14.05 -9.82
N LYS A 94 -20.00 14.18 -8.57
CA LYS A 94 -19.99 15.46 -7.84
C LYS A 94 -18.58 15.79 -7.38
N THR A 95 -17.87 14.81 -6.83
CA THR A 95 -16.46 14.94 -6.44
C THR A 95 -15.59 15.39 -7.61
N GLN A 96 -15.71 14.74 -8.77
CA GLN A 96 -14.92 15.10 -9.95
C GLN A 96 -15.15 16.53 -10.47
N LYS A 97 -16.27 17.18 -10.13
CA LYS A 97 -16.52 18.58 -10.53
C LYS A 97 -15.74 19.59 -9.71
N ILE A 98 -15.27 19.21 -8.52
CA ILE A 98 -14.60 20.10 -7.57
C ILE A 98 -13.14 19.70 -7.32
N THR A 99 -12.69 18.58 -7.89
CA THR A 99 -11.31 18.08 -7.80
C THR A 99 -10.76 17.72 -9.17
N GLU A 100 -9.44 17.85 -9.36
CA GLU A 100 -8.75 17.37 -10.56
C GLU A 100 -8.43 15.88 -10.42
N THR A 101 -9.47 15.03 -10.45
CA THR A 101 -9.35 13.59 -10.25
C THR A 101 -9.94 12.79 -11.39
N GLN A 102 -9.38 11.60 -11.63
CA GLN A 102 -9.91 10.62 -12.57
C GLN A 102 -10.68 9.53 -11.81
N ILE A 103 -11.87 9.17 -12.31
CA ILE A 103 -12.67 8.08 -11.76
C ILE A 103 -12.49 6.85 -12.65
N ILE A 104 -12.11 5.73 -12.04
CA ILE A 104 -12.01 4.42 -12.69
C ILE A 104 -13.15 3.54 -12.17
N LEU A 105 -14.02 3.10 -13.08
CA LEU A 105 -15.19 2.27 -12.82
C LEU A 105 -15.01 0.89 -13.48
N PRO A 106 -14.61 -0.15 -12.73
CA PRO A 106 -14.41 -1.48 -13.28
C PRO A 106 -15.71 -2.27 -13.53
N GLY A 107 -16.87 -1.66 -13.31
CA GLY A 107 -18.15 -2.36 -13.26
C GLY A 107 -18.36 -3.12 -11.96
N LEU A 108 -19.50 -3.81 -11.87
CA LEU A 108 -19.79 -4.72 -10.77
C LEU A 108 -18.74 -5.83 -10.70
N LYS A 109 -18.42 -6.28 -9.48
CA LYS A 109 -17.59 -7.47 -9.29
C LYS A 109 -18.25 -8.67 -9.98
N GLY A 110 -17.51 -9.40 -10.81
CA GLY A 110 -18.05 -10.59 -11.47
C GLY A 110 -18.51 -11.65 -10.46
N LYS A 111 -19.67 -12.27 -10.70
CA LYS A 111 -20.30 -13.22 -9.77
C LYS A 111 -19.38 -14.36 -9.33
N LEU A 112 -18.63 -14.96 -10.26
CA LEU A 112 -17.68 -16.04 -9.94
C LEU A 112 -16.60 -15.60 -8.94
N ARG A 113 -15.96 -14.46 -9.18
CA ARG A 113 -14.95 -13.87 -8.27
C ARG A 113 -15.54 -13.48 -6.92
N ALA A 114 -16.82 -13.12 -6.89
CA ALA A 114 -17.52 -12.82 -5.65
C ALA A 114 -17.77 -14.09 -4.82
N GLN A 115 -18.21 -15.17 -5.46
CA GLN A 115 -18.39 -16.48 -4.80
C GLN A 115 -17.07 -17.02 -4.24
N GLU A 116 -15.99 -17.00 -5.05
CA GLU A 116 -14.64 -17.39 -4.60
C GLU A 116 -14.23 -16.64 -3.33
N LYS A 117 -14.48 -15.32 -3.28
CA LYS A 117 -14.15 -14.48 -2.12
C LYS A 117 -15.04 -14.81 -0.91
N ILE A 118 -16.33 -15.06 -1.12
CA ILE A 118 -17.26 -15.44 -0.05
C ILE A 118 -16.80 -16.73 0.62
N GLU A 119 -16.43 -17.73 -0.18
CA GLU A 119 -15.98 -19.04 0.31
C GLU A 119 -14.61 -18.96 1.00
N SER A 120 -13.65 -18.26 0.40
CA SER A 120 -12.26 -18.25 0.87
C SER A 120 -11.97 -17.24 1.99
N GLU A 121 -12.66 -16.10 2.02
CA GLU A 121 -12.34 -14.99 2.94
C GLU A 121 -13.48 -14.64 3.90
N LEU A 122 -14.74 -14.92 3.54
CA LEU A 122 -15.90 -14.45 4.31
C LEU A 122 -16.65 -15.58 5.04
N GLY A 123 -16.14 -16.81 4.96
CA GLY A 123 -16.72 -17.97 5.64
C GLY A 123 -18.16 -18.25 5.19
N GLY A 124 -18.44 -18.10 3.90
CA GLY A 124 -19.76 -18.36 3.31
C GLY A 124 -20.80 -17.24 3.48
N GLN A 125 -20.44 -16.12 4.12
CA GLN A 125 -21.38 -15.03 4.43
C GLN A 125 -21.42 -13.98 3.30
N ALA A 126 -22.47 -14.01 2.47
CA ALA A 126 -22.61 -13.13 1.32
C ALA A 126 -22.90 -11.67 1.72
N ASP A 127 -23.61 -11.43 2.82
CA ASP A 127 -23.83 -10.10 3.41
C ASP A 127 -22.52 -9.37 3.78
N LYS A 128 -21.42 -10.10 3.98
CA LYS A 128 -20.09 -9.50 4.23
C LYS A 128 -19.35 -9.06 2.97
N LEU A 129 -19.91 -9.30 1.78
CA LEU A 129 -19.28 -8.92 0.52
C LEU A 129 -19.47 -7.42 0.23
N THR A 130 -18.47 -6.62 0.59
CA THR A 130 -18.56 -5.14 0.52
C THR A 130 -18.10 -4.54 -0.81
N ASP A 131 -17.50 -5.31 -1.70
CA ASP A 131 -16.86 -4.82 -2.94
C ASP A 131 -17.58 -5.26 -4.22
N ILE A 132 -18.91 -5.49 -4.17
CA ILE A 132 -19.73 -5.68 -5.37
C ILE A 132 -19.75 -4.39 -6.19
N VAL A 133 -20.12 -3.30 -5.54
CA VAL A 133 -20.08 -1.94 -6.06
C VAL A 133 -18.76 -1.33 -5.62
N ARG A 134 -17.95 -0.91 -6.59
CA ARG A 134 -16.58 -0.45 -6.32
C ARG A 134 -16.09 0.56 -7.35
N ALA A 135 -15.27 1.48 -6.90
CA ALA A 135 -14.63 2.48 -7.75
C ALA A 135 -13.21 2.81 -7.26
N SER A 136 -12.42 3.40 -8.15
CA SER A 136 -11.17 4.04 -7.78
C SER A 136 -11.18 5.49 -8.21
N ILE A 137 -10.61 6.36 -7.38
CA ILE A 137 -10.34 7.75 -7.69
C ILE A 137 -8.82 7.89 -7.74
N VAL A 138 -8.30 8.47 -8.81
CA VAL A 138 -6.88 8.73 -9.00
C VAL A 138 -6.67 10.23 -9.04
N ALA A 139 -5.81 10.73 -8.15
CA ALA A 139 -5.44 12.13 -8.06
C ALA A 139 -3.97 12.31 -8.44
N ASP A 140 -3.66 13.42 -9.11
CA ASP A 140 -2.29 13.84 -9.40
C ASP A 140 -1.67 14.66 -8.26
N SER A 141 -2.45 14.99 -7.24
CA SER A 141 -2.01 15.81 -6.11
C SER A 141 -2.59 15.32 -4.78
N ILE A 142 -1.84 15.52 -3.69
CA ILE A 142 -2.33 15.27 -2.31
C ILE A 142 -3.53 16.18 -1.98
N PRO A 143 -3.53 17.48 -2.31
CA PRO A 143 -4.70 18.34 -2.10
C PRO A 143 -5.99 17.80 -2.73
N ASP A 144 -5.96 17.36 -4.00
CA ASP A 144 -7.15 16.81 -4.66
C ASP A 144 -7.58 15.47 -4.05
N LEU A 145 -6.64 14.63 -3.63
CA LEU A 145 -6.95 13.38 -2.93
C LEU A 145 -7.68 13.65 -1.60
N VAL A 146 -7.23 14.64 -0.82
CA VAL A 146 -7.87 15.00 0.45
C VAL A 146 -9.24 15.65 0.21
N LYS A 147 -9.36 16.56 -0.76
CA LYS A 147 -10.66 17.15 -1.15
C LYS A 147 -11.66 16.07 -1.59
N ALA A 148 -11.19 15.08 -2.36
CA ALA A 148 -12.04 13.98 -2.80
C ALA A 148 -12.51 13.11 -1.63
N TYR A 149 -11.64 12.84 -0.66
CA TYR A 149 -12.02 12.19 0.59
C TYR A 149 -13.11 13.00 1.31
N ASP A 150 -12.89 14.29 1.56
CA ASP A 150 -13.82 15.14 2.29
C ASP A 150 -15.21 15.14 1.65
N GLU A 151 -15.30 15.32 0.33
CA GLU A 151 -16.57 15.30 -0.43
C GLU A 151 -17.31 13.97 -0.26
N ILE A 152 -16.62 12.83 -0.38
CA ILE A 152 -17.23 11.51 -0.21
C ILE A 152 -17.77 11.35 1.21
N THR A 153 -17.01 11.78 2.22
CA THR A 153 -17.43 11.66 3.63
C THR A 153 -18.60 12.56 3.99
N GLN A 154 -18.75 13.72 3.33
CA GLN A 154 -19.87 14.62 3.53
C GLN A 154 -21.19 14.09 2.94
N HIS A 155 -21.10 13.24 1.91
CA HIS A 155 -22.26 12.78 1.14
C HIS A 155 -22.54 11.27 1.25
N SER A 156 -21.84 10.57 2.15
CA SER A 156 -22.07 9.15 2.41
C SER A 156 -21.81 8.80 3.88
N THR A 157 -22.27 7.64 4.33
CA THR A 157 -21.95 7.15 5.67
C THR A 157 -20.70 6.28 5.61
N LEU A 158 -19.60 6.72 6.23
CA LEU A 158 -18.41 5.90 6.37
C LEU A 158 -18.66 4.69 7.29
N LEU A 159 -18.15 3.53 6.89
CA LEU A 159 -18.15 2.29 7.68
C LEU A 159 -16.72 1.81 7.98
N GLU A 160 -15.78 2.14 7.10
CA GLU A 160 -14.35 1.85 7.27
C GLU A 160 -13.52 2.92 6.59
N VAL A 161 -12.41 3.28 7.23
CA VAL A 161 -11.31 4.03 6.64
C VAL A 161 -10.03 3.25 6.90
N ASN A 162 -9.31 2.91 5.83
CA ASN A 162 -7.98 2.33 5.90
C ASN A 162 -7.00 3.26 5.19
N ASN A 163 -6.21 3.98 5.98
CA ASN A 163 -5.26 4.99 5.51
C ASN A 163 -3.85 4.39 5.44
N ARG A 164 -3.51 3.84 4.28
CA ARG A 164 -2.18 3.30 4.01
C ARG A 164 -1.15 4.37 3.64
N PHE A 165 -1.54 5.64 3.55
CA PHE A 165 -0.56 6.74 3.52
C PHE A 165 0.07 6.94 4.89
N ALA A 166 -0.74 6.90 5.96
CA ALA A 166 -0.26 7.00 7.33
C ALA A 166 0.42 5.70 7.82
N THR A 167 -0.15 4.54 7.50
CA THR A 167 0.41 3.22 7.85
C THR A 167 0.52 2.33 6.61
N PRO A 168 1.63 2.41 5.84
CA PRO A 168 1.79 1.66 4.59
C PRO A 168 1.68 0.15 4.74
N ALA A 169 1.33 -0.52 3.64
CA ALA A 169 1.40 -1.98 3.59
C ALA A 169 2.85 -2.46 3.73
N LYS A 170 3.04 -3.76 4.01
CA LYS A 170 4.39 -4.37 4.08
C LYS A 170 5.23 -4.15 2.82
N SER A 171 4.57 -4.07 1.66
CA SER A 171 5.23 -3.77 0.38
C SER A 171 5.63 -2.31 0.22
N GLY A 172 5.18 -1.41 1.10
CA GLY A 172 5.29 0.05 0.94
C GLY A 172 4.11 0.70 0.22
N TYR A 173 3.16 -0.10 -0.27
CA TYR A 173 1.98 0.40 -0.97
C TYR A 173 1.12 1.34 -0.10
N ARG A 174 0.59 2.40 -0.72
CA ARG A 174 -0.21 3.45 -0.10
C ARG A 174 -1.47 3.74 -0.92
N ASP A 175 -2.58 3.85 -0.23
CA ASP A 175 -3.89 4.27 -0.73
C ASP A 175 -4.74 4.72 0.47
N LEU A 176 -5.91 5.28 0.17
CA LEU A 176 -6.96 5.50 1.16
C LEU A 176 -8.17 4.69 0.72
N LYS A 177 -8.42 3.58 1.40
CA LYS A 177 -9.59 2.72 1.14
C LYS A 177 -10.73 3.12 2.08
N LEU A 178 -11.91 3.28 1.50
CA LEU A 178 -13.15 3.59 2.19
C LEU A 178 -14.18 2.48 1.94
N LEU A 179 -14.91 2.10 2.99
CA LEU A 179 -16.23 1.48 2.81
C LEU A 179 -17.29 2.51 3.16
N VAL A 180 -18.21 2.73 2.22
CA VAL A 180 -19.29 3.70 2.36
C VAL A 180 -20.64 2.99 2.25
N ARG A 181 -21.58 3.35 3.12
CA ARG A 181 -22.99 3.03 2.92
C ARG A 181 -23.61 4.14 2.09
N LEU A 182 -24.12 3.76 0.93
CA LEU A 182 -24.81 4.65 0.02
C LEU A 182 -26.16 5.10 0.63
N PRO A 183 -26.51 6.39 0.54
CA PRO A 183 -27.67 6.94 1.24
C PRO A 183 -29.03 6.39 0.79
N GLU A 184 -29.22 6.08 -0.50
CA GLU A 184 -30.50 5.65 -1.08
C GLU A 184 -30.60 4.12 -1.09
N SER A 185 -29.71 3.44 -1.81
CA SER A 185 -29.74 1.97 -1.95
C SER A 185 -29.38 1.22 -0.68
N LYS A 186 -28.75 1.90 0.30
CA LYS A 186 -28.16 1.31 1.52
C LYS A 186 -27.08 0.27 1.27
N HIS A 187 -26.71 0.03 0.01
CA HIS A 187 -25.61 -0.84 -0.36
C HIS A 187 -24.29 -0.28 0.15
N ILE A 188 -23.40 -1.19 0.49
CA ILE A 188 -22.01 -0.87 0.80
C ILE A 188 -21.23 -0.89 -0.50
N ALA A 189 -20.48 0.18 -0.73
CA ALA A 189 -19.54 0.31 -1.82
C ALA A 189 -18.11 0.47 -1.28
N GLU A 190 -17.14 -0.07 -2.03
CA GLU A 190 -15.71 0.16 -1.78
C GLU A 190 -15.19 1.26 -2.70
N ILE A 191 -14.66 2.34 -2.12
CA ILE A 191 -14.02 3.41 -2.88
C ILE A 191 -12.56 3.49 -2.46
N GLN A 192 -11.66 3.41 -3.43
CA GLN A 192 -10.21 3.52 -3.18
C GLN A 192 -9.68 4.80 -3.80
N LEU A 193 -8.98 5.61 -3.02
CA LEU A 193 -8.30 6.82 -3.48
C LEU A 193 -6.81 6.54 -3.61
N HIS A 194 -6.27 6.80 -4.81
CA HIS A 194 -4.87 6.58 -5.15
C HIS A 194 -4.23 7.88 -5.63
N LEU A 195 -2.92 7.98 -5.44
CA LEU A 195 -2.10 8.94 -6.16
C LEU A 195 -1.58 8.30 -7.45
N SER A 196 -1.60 9.04 -8.56
CA SER A 196 -1.28 8.53 -9.91
C SER A 196 0.05 7.78 -10.00
N ALA A 197 1.16 8.37 -9.55
CA ALA A 197 2.47 7.73 -9.58
C ALA A 197 2.55 6.46 -8.71
N ILE A 198 1.75 6.38 -7.63
CA ILE A 198 1.66 5.15 -6.82
C ILE A 198 0.81 4.09 -7.55
N ALA A 199 -0.27 4.50 -8.21
CA ALA A 199 -1.09 3.62 -9.03
C ALA A 199 -0.31 3.05 -10.22
N GLU A 200 0.56 3.84 -10.84
CA GLU A 200 1.47 3.40 -11.92
C GLU A 200 2.49 2.35 -11.44
N VAL A 201 3.07 2.54 -10.26
CA VAL A 201 3.97 1.52 -9.66
C VAL A 201 3.22 0.20 -9.45
N LYS A 202 2.00 0.27 -8.91
CA LYS A 202 1.12 -0.89 -8.67
C LYS A 202 0.73 -1.62 -9.96
N SER A 203 0.43 -0.90 -11.04
CA SER A 203 0.02 -1.50 -12.32
C SER A 203 1.21 -1.89 -13.22
N GLY A 204 2.41 -1.39 -12.92
CA GLY A 204 3.63 -1.64 -13.68
C GLY A 204 4.66 -2.49 -12.93
N PRO A 205 5.78 -1.90 -12.48
CA PRO A 205 6.94 -2.64 -12.00
C PRO A 205 6.68 -3.49 -10.75
N GLU A 206 5.75 -3.10 -9.88
CA GLU A 206 5.46 -3.84 -8.66
C GLU A 206 4.52 -5.03 -8.89
N HIS A 207 3.73 -5.02 -9.97
CA HIS A 207 2.71 -6.04 -10.22
C HIS A 207 3.28 -7.47 -10.22
N LYS A 208 4.42 -7.68 -10.88
CA LYS A 208 5.08 -8.99 -10.92
C LYS A 208 5.61 -9.43 -9.56
N ILE A 209 6.13 -8.48 -8.78
CA ILE A 209 6.62 -8.75 -7.42
C ILE A 209 5.46 -9.20 -6.53
N TYR A 210 4.33 -8.49 -6.62
CA TYR A 210 3.11 -8.86 -5.91
C TYR A 210 2.63 -10.27 -6.27
N GLU A 211 2.59 -10.62 -7.56
CA GLU A 211 2.20 -11.95 -8.02
C GLU A 211 3.13 -13.05 -7.51
N GLU A 212 4.44 -12.82 -7.49
CA GLU A 212 5.43 -13.79 -7.00
C GLU A 212 5.28 -14.02 -5.50
N VAL A 213 5.21 -12.94 -4.69
CA VAL A 213 4.99 -13.03 -3.23
C VAL A 213 3.69 -13.78 -2.94
N GLN A 214 2.61 -13.42 -3.64
CA GLN A 214 1.32 -14.09 -3.49
C GLN A 214 1.36 -15.56 -3.90
N GLY A 215 2.09 -15.92 -4.95
CA GLY A 215 2.25 -17.30 -5.38
C GLY A 215 2.90 -18.15 -4.28
N ILE A 216 3.97 -17.64 -3.66
CA ILE A 216 4.67 -18.31 -2.56
C ILE A 216 3.74 -18.46 -1.35
N GLU A 217 3.06 -17.38 -0.93
CA GLU A 217 2.14 -17.40 0.23
C GLU A 217 0.96 -18.35 0.03
N ARG A 218 0.33 -18.32 -1.17
CA ARG A 218 -0.79 -19.22 -1.49
C ARG A 218 -0.35 -20.68 -1.54
N LEU A 219 0.83 -20.98 -2.08
CA LEU A 219 1.34 -22.35 -2.12
C LEU A 219 1.51 -22.91 -0.69
N ALA A 220 2.10 -22.12 0.21
CA ALA A 220 2.25 -22.51 1.61
C ALA A 220 0.89 -22.70 2.30
N GLN A 221 -0.07 -21.81 2.04
CA GLN A 221 -1.44 -21.91 2.57
C GLN A 221 -2.19 -23.14 2.05
N GLN A 222 -2.10 -23.43 0.74
CA GLN A 222 -2.71 -24.62 0.12
C GLN A 222 -2.14 -25.92 0.68
N GLN A 223 -0.84 -25.92 1.00
CA GLN A 223 -0.16 -27.04 1.63
C GLN A 223 -0.35 -27.08 3.17
N ASN A 224 -1.12 -26.13 3.73
CA ASN A 224 -1.36 -25.98 5.16
C ASN A 224 -0.07 -26.00 6.00
N ARG A 225 0.95 -25.27 5.53
CA ARG A 225 2.26 -25.18 6.20
C ARG A 225 2.72 -23.73 6.33
N ALA A 226 3.71 -23.52 7.21
CA ALA A 226 4.44 -22.27 7.27
C ALA A 226 5.40 -22.12 6.06
N LEU A 227 5.78 -20.87 5.80
CA LEU A 227 6.87 -20.53 4.87
C LEU A 227 8.19 -21.09 5.41
N ASN A 228 9.03 -21.63 4.53
CA ASN A 228 10.39 -22.01 4.89
C ASN A 228 11.34 -20.80 4.81
N ASP A 229 12.56 -20.97 5.33
CA ASP A 229 13.55 -19.87 5.42
C ASP A 229 13.92 -19.28 4.04
N ILE A 230 13.97 -20.10 2.99
CA ILE A 230 14.30 -19.65 1.63
C ILE A 230 13.14 -18.85 1.04
N GLU A 231 11.91 -19.32 1.21
CA GLU A 231 10.69 -18.61 0.80
C GLU A 231 10.56 -17.27 1.53
N GLN A 232 10.79 -17.27 2.84
CA GLN A 232 10.75 -16.07 3.66
C GLN A 232 11.81 -15.06 3.21
N ALA A 233 13.06 -15.49 3.05
CA ALA A 233 14.14 -14.62 2.53
C ALA A 233 13.83 -14.07 1.13
N THR A 234 13.19 -14.88 0.27
CA THR A 234 12.76 -14.46 -1.07
C THR A 234 11.69 -13.38 -0.98
N ILE A 235 10.66 -13.58 -0.16
CA ILE A 235 9.60 -12.61 0.10
C ILE A 235 10.17 -11.30 0.66
N ASP A 236 11.11 -11.37 1.59
CA ASP A 236 11.69 -10.18 2.21
C ASP A 236 12.50 -9.36 1.20
N ARG A 237 13.28 -10.01 0.34
CA ARG A 237 14.00 -9.35 -0.78
C ARG A 237 13.05 -8.69 -1.77
N LEU A 238 11.96 -9.38 -2.12
CA LEU A 238 10.91 -8.87 -3.02
C LEU A 238 10.21 -7.66 -2.40
N ARG A 239 9.81 -7.74 -1.13
CA ARG A 239 9.20 -6.64 -0.38
C ARG A 239 10.12 -5.44 -0.25
N ALA A 240 11.41 -5.63 0.02
CA ALA A 240 12.38 -4.53 0.04
C ALA A 240 12.49 -3.82 -1.32
N THR A 241 12.29 -4.55 -2.42
CA THR A 241 12.23 -3.96 -3.76
C THR A 241 10.94 -3.16 -3.97
N SER A 242 9.77 -3.72 -3.62
CA SER A 242 8.50 -2.98 -3.66
C SER A 242 8.55 -1.71 -2.81
N GLN A 243 9.12 -1.80 -1.60
CA GLN A 243 9.23 -0.67 -0.68
C GLN A 243 10.01 0.49 -1.30
N ARG A 244 11.11 0.18 -2.01
CA ARG A 244 11.89 1.19 -2.71
C ARG A 244 11.08 1.87 -3.81
N LEU A 245 10.39 1.09 -4.65
CA LEU A 245 9.56 1.61 -5.74
C LEU A 245 8.46 2.54 -5.23
N TYR A 246 7.76 2.14 -4.15
CA TYR A 246 6.72 2.98 -3.56
C TYR A 246 7.27 4.17 -2.79
N GLN A 247 8.44 4.05 -2.17
CA GLN A 247 9.08 5.17 -1.51
C GLN A 247 9.51 6.24 -2.53
N GLU A 248 10.07 5.85 -3.66
CA GLU A 248 10.45 6.76 -4.75
C GLU A 248 9.23 7.52 -5.28
N SER A 249 8.13 6.81 -5.59
CA SER A 249 6.90 7.46 -6.06
C SER A 249 6.25 8.36 -5.00
N TRP A 250 6.31 7.98 -3.73
CA TRP A 250 5.81 8.82 -2.63
C TRP A 250 6.62 10.11 -2.47
N GLN A 251 7.95 10.07 -2.62
CA GLN A 251 8.79 11.26 -2.52
C GLN A 251 8.48 12.30 -3.60
N HIS A 252 8.00 11.89 -4.78
CA HIS A 252 7.58 12.82 -5.85
C HIS A 252 6.49 13.80 -5.38
N TYR A 253 5.59 13.37 -4.49
CA TYR A 253 4.53 14.22 -3.96
C TYR A 253 4.98 15.15 -2.83
N LEU A 254 6.06 14.80 -2.13
CA LEU A 254 6.56 15.55 -0.97
C LEU A 254 7.57 16.63 -1.35
N SER A 255 8.32 16.37 -2.42
CA SER A 255 9.23 17.32 -3.03
C SER A 255 8.89 17.39 -4.51
N PRO A 256 7.79 18.11 -4.89
CA PRO A 256 7.51 18.36 -6.29
C PRO A 256 8.77 18.96 -6.90
N GLN A 257 9.44 18.23 -7.79
CA GLN A 257 10.63 18.77 -8.43
C GLN A 257 10.20 20.06 -9.12
N LYS A 258 10.94 21.15 -8.87
CA LYS A 258 10.85 22.35 -9.72
C LYS A 258 11.40 22.00 -11.10
N ASN A 259 10.62 21.29 -11.91
CA ASN A 259 10.86 21.11 -13.34
C ASN A 259 9.63 21.66 -14.07
N ALA A 260 9.71 22.44 -15.12
CA ALA A 260 10.77 23.20 -15.76
C ALA A 260 10.00 24.15 -16.67
N VAL A 261 9.78 25.40 -16.25
CA VAL A 261 9.47 26.46 -17.21
C VAL A 261 10.80 26.72 -17.91
N ASN A 262 11.01 26.04 -19.03
CA ASN A 262 11.81 26.43 -20.19
C ASN A 262 12.06 25.20 -21.08
N ALA A 263 11.17 25.02 -22.06
CA ALA A 263 11.50 24.61 -23.43
C ALA A 263 10.32 24.99 -24.33
#